data_AF-A0A1Q9SE79-F1
#
_entry.id   AF-A0A1Q9SE79-F1
#
_cell.length_a   1.000
_cell.length_b   1.000
_cell.length_c   1.000
_cell.angle_alpha   90.00
_cell.angle_beta   90.00
_cell.angle_gamma   90.00
#
_symmetry.space_group_name_H-M   'P 1'
#
loop_
_entity.id
_entity.type
_entity.pdbx_description
1 polymer ?
#
loop_
_entity_poly.entity_id
_entity_poly.type
_entity_poly.pdbx_seq_one_letter_code
_entity_poly.pdbx_strand_id
1 'polypeptide(L)' 'MRGLSVSVGCAVMPDGGAELRDLLEVADRALYAAKGAGRNAVRMGTAVPMRPALLQVGRTAKSPSVPVETSGLHSNAGD' A
#
# COMPACT_ATOMS: atom_id res chain seq x y z
N MET A 1 5.79 13.42 -39.75
CA MET A 1 4.88 12.34 -39.30
C MET A 1 5.35 11.84 -37.94
N ARG A 2 4.46 11.64 -36.96
CA ARG A 2 4.78 10.80 -35.80
C ARG A 2 4.27 9.39 -36.13
N GLY A 3 5.17 8.41 -36.17
CA GLY A 3 4.85 7.01 -36.45
C GLY A 3 3.98 6.38 -35.38
N LEU A 4 3.43 5.19 -35.66
CA LEU A 4 2.70 4.40 -34.68
C LEU A 4 3.67 3.92 -33.59
N SER A 5 3.22 3.92 -32.34
CA SER A 5 4.00 3.45 -31.20
C SER A 5 3.16 2.55 -30.29
N VAL A 6 3.83 1.81 -29.40
CA VAL A 6 3.21 0.90 -28.45
C VAL A 6 3.72 1.17 -27.04
N SER A 7 2.96 0.76 -26.03
CA SER A 7 3.44 0.72 -24.64
C SER A 7 3.48 -0.74 -24.19
N VAL A 8 4.47 -1.11 -23.39
CA VAL A 8 4.73 -2.49 -22.99
C VAL A 8 4.92 -2.56 -21.48
N GLY A 9 4.24 -3.51 -20.85
CA GLY A 9 4.47 -3.91 -19.47
C GLY A 9 5.03 -5.32 -19.43
N CYS A 10 6.07 -5.53 -18.64
CA CYS A 10 6.78 -6.80 -18.54
C CYS A 10 6.85 -7.28 -17.09
N ALA A 11 6.80 -8.59 -16.88
CA ALA A 11 7.07 -9.24 -15.60
C ALA A 11 7.95 -10.47 -15.85
N VAL A 12 8.78 -10.84 -14.88
CA VAL A 12 9.70 -11.98 -14.97
C VAL A 12 9.61 -12.82 -13.71
N MET A 13 9.74 -14.14 -13.82
CA MET A 13 9.88 -15.00 -12.65
C MET A 13 11.32 -14.95 -12.10
N PRO A 14 11.51 -15.05 -10.77
CA PRO A 14 10.47 -15.15 -9.73
C PRO A 14 9.90 -13.78 -9.29
N ASP A 15 10.50 -12.67 -9.71
CA ASP A 15 10.23 -11.32 -9.17
C ASP A 15 8.79 -10.81 -9.40
N GLY A 16 8.13 -11.29 -10.45
CA GLY A 16 6.74 -10.99 -10.81
C GLY A 16 5.72 -11.95 -10.20
N GLY A 17 6.16 -12.92 -9.41
CA GLY A 17 5.33 -13.99 -8.85
C GLY A 17 5.75 -15.38 -9.32
N ALA A 18 5.20 -16.40 -8.67
CA ALA A 18 5.55 -17.80 -8.93
C ALA A 18 4.62 -18.47 -9.95
N GLU A 19 3.43 -17.91 -10.16
CA GLU A 19 2.41 -18.45 -11.05
C GLU A 19 2.17 -17.54 -12.26
N LEU A 20 1.69 -18.12 -13.37
CA LEU A 20 1.38 -17.37 -14.59
C LEU A 20 0.41 -16.20 -14.33
N ARG A 21 -0.60 -16.41 -13.46
CA ARG A 21 -1.57 -15.37 -13.12
C ARG A 21 -0.89 -14.15 -12.51
N ASP A 22 0.06 -14.37 -11.60
CA ASP A 22 0.77 -13.29 -10.92
C ASP A 22 1.60 -12.47 -11.92
N LEU A 23 2.30 -13.16 -12.84
CA LEU A 23 3.08 -12.50 -13.90
C LEU A 23 2.19 -11.63 -14.79
N LEU A 24 1.02 -12.13 -15.18
CA LEU A 24 0.08 -11.36 -16.02
C LEU A 24 -0.45 -10.13 -15.27
N GLU A 25 -0.84 -10.29 -14.01
CA GLU A 25 -1.30 -9.16 -13.19
C GLU A 25 -0.20 -8.09 -12.98
N VAL A 26 1.05 -8.52 -12.79
CA VAL A 26 2.22 -7.62 -12.67
C VAL A 26 2.51 -6.92 -14.00
N ALA A 27 2.51 -7.66 -15.11
CA ALA A 27 2.77 -7.12 -16.43
C ALA A 27 1.70 -6.09 -16.84
N ASP A 28 0.42 -6.37 -16.55
CA ASP A 28 -0.69 -5.45 -16.85
C ASP A 28 -0.60 -4.16 -16.03
N ARG A 29 -0.24 -4.25 -14.74
CA ARG A 29 0.02 -3.06 -13.92
C ARG A 29 1.17 -2.23 -14.48
N ALA A 30 2.25 -2.87 -14.91
CA ALA A 30 3.39 -2.18 -15.53
C ALA A 30 3.01 -1.52 -16.86
N LEU A 31 2.18 -2.19 -17.67
CA LEU A 31 1.64 -1.66 -18.93
C LEU A 31 0.75 -0.44 -18.67
N TYR A 32 -0.10 -0.51 -17.64
CA TYR A 32 -0.95 0.60 -17.24
C TYR A 32 -0.10 1.81 -16.81
N ALA A 33 0.96 1.58 -16.03
CA ALA A 33 1.91 2.62 -15.67
C ALA A 33 2.67 3.19 -16.89
N ALA A 34 2.98 2.36 -17.90
CA ALA A 34 3.62 2.82 -19.13
C ALA A 34 2.68 3.76 -19.92
N LYS A 35 1.39 3.43 -19.97
CA LYS A 35 0.36 4.28 -20.57
C LYS A 35 0.19 5.60 -19.81
N GLY A 36 0.18 5.55 -18.47
CA GLY A 36 0.06 6.73 -17.60
C GLY A 36 1.25 7.70 -17.66
N ALA A 37 2.44 7.20 -18.02
CA ALA A 37 3.66 8.01 -18.12
C ALA A 37 3.86 8.71 -19.47
N GLY A 38 2.82 8.81 -20.30
CA GLY A 38 2.91 9.44 -21.62
C GLY A 38 3.03 8.47 -22.80
N ARG A 39 2.91 7.16 -22.57
CA ARG A 39 2.95 6.08 -23.59
C ARG A 39 4.32 5.96 -24.26
N ASN A 40 4.42 5.16 -25.33
CA ASN A 40 5.66 4.83 -26.04
C ASN A 40 6.80 4.44 -25.09
N ALA A 41 6.48 3.62 -24.09
CA ALA A 41 7.36 3.28 -22.99
C ALA A 41 7.28 1.80 -22.65
N VAL A 42 8.38 1.28 -22.13
CA VAL A 42 8.50 -0.06 -21.57
C VAL A 42 8.67 0.06 -20.06
N ARG A 43 7.94 -0.73 -19.27
CA ARG A 43 8.11 -0.80 -17.81
C ARG A 43 8.17 -2.25 -17.34
N MET A 44 9.09 -2.51 -16.42
CA MET A 44 9.15 -3.76 -15.66
C MET A 44 8.29 -3.61 -14.40
N GLY A 45 7.40 -4.57 -14.17
CA GLY A 45 6.68 -4.72 -12.92
C GLY A 45 7.39 -5.72 -12.01
N THR A 46 7.21 -5.52 -10.70
CA THR A 46 7.55 -6.51 -9.68
C THR A 46 6.28 -6.88 -8.91
N ALA A 47 6.25 -8.08 -8.34
CA ALA A 47 5.24 -8.46 -7.38
C ALA A 47 5.30 -7.49 -6.21
N VAL A 48 4.13 -7.01 -5.75
CA VAL A 48 4.06 -6.31 -4.48
C VAL A 48 4.22 -7.40 -3.42
N PRO A 49 5.27 -7.39 -2.59
CA PRO A 49 5.39 -8.38 -1.54
C PRO A 49 4.15 -8.26 -0.66
N MET A 50 3.39 -9.35 -0.57
CA MET A 50 2.31 -9.45 0.39
C MET A 50 2.95 -9.18 1.76
N ARG A 51 2.43 -8.22 2.53
CA ARG A 51 2.96 -7.98 3.88
C ARG A 51 2.86 -9.31 4.63
N PRO A 52 3.98 -9.92 5.06
CA PRO A 52 3.88 -11.15 5.81
C PRO A 52 3.09 -10.84 7.08
N ALA A 53 2.02 -11.60 7.32
CA ALA A 53 1.11 -11.38 8.45
C ALA A 53 1.79 -11.55 9.83
N LEU A 54 3.06 -11.95 9.89
CA LEU A 54 3.74 -12.45 11.10
C LEU A 54 4.84 -11.56 11.68
N LEU A 55 4.72 -10.22 11.55
CA LEU A 55 5.54 -9.28 12.36
C LEU A 55 4.72 -8.14 12.98
N GLN A 56 3.47 -8.43 13.40
CA GLN A 56 2.75 -7.57 14.34
C GLN A 56 2.81 -8.14 15.77
N VAL A 57 3.92 -8.77 16.13
CA VAL A 57 4.24 -9.17 17.50
C VAL A 57 5.00 -8.01 18.14
N GLY A 58 4.32 -7.16 18.92
CA GLY A 58 5.03 -6.23 19.82
C GLY A 58 4.60 -4.76 19.85
N ARG A 59 3.37 -4.38 19.46
CA ARG A 59 2.82 -3.07 19.89
C ARG A 59 2.15 -3.18 21.27
N THR A 60 2.95 -3.53 22.28
CA THR A 60 2.64 -3.29 23.69
C THR A 60 3.56 -2.17 24.17
N ALA A 61 3.14 -0.92 24.02
CA ALA A 61 3.87 0.20 24.60
C ALA A 61 2.90 1.14 25.33
N LYS A 62 2.72 0.79 26.62
CA LYS A 62 2.63 1.68 27.78
C LYS A 62 1.33 2.49 27.96
N SER A 63 0.48 2.00 28.85
CA SER A 63 -0.32 2.88 29.72
C SER A 63 0.62 3.55 30.74
N PRO A 64 0.61 4.88 30.89
CA PRO A 64 0.93 5.50 32.16
C PRO A 64 -0.38 5.83 32.87
N SER A 65 -0.55 5.20 34.03
CA SER A 65 -1.52 5.54 35.05
C SER A 65 -1.39 7.02 35.45
N VAL A 66 -2.52 7.72 35.54
CA VAL A 66 -2.61 8.92 36.38
C VAL A 66 -3.81 8.71 37.31
N PRO A 67 -3.61 8.66 38.64
CA PRO A 67 -4.72 8.74 39.57
C PRO A 67 -5.08 10.21 39.75
N VAL A 68 -6.33 10.59 39.44
CA VAL A 68 -6.90 11.79 40.04
C VAL A 68 -8.39 11.56 40.30
N GLU A 69 -8.66 11.18 41.55
CA GLU A 69 -9.94 11.45 42.19
C GLU A 69 -10.01 12.95 42.43
N THR A 70 -11.05 13.64 41.95
CA THR A 70 -11.59 14.81 42.63
C THR A 70 -13.10 14.81 42.47
N SER A 71 -13.75 14.39 43.55
CA SER A 71 -15.14 14.65 43.85
C SER A 71 -15.41 16.17 43.72
N GLY A 72 -16.43 16.54 42.96
CA GLY A 72 -16.78 17.93 42.69
C GLY A 72 -18.29 18.08 42.52
N LEU A 73 -19.02 17.87 43.61
CA LEU A 73 -20.44 18.20 43.73
C LEU A 73 -20.56 19.72 43.91
N HIS A 74 -20.76 20.50 42.85
CA HIS A 74 -21.20 21.90 42.97
C HIS A 74 -22.37 22.16 42.01
N SER A 75 -23.57 21.77 42.44
CA SER A 75 -24.80 22.38 41.94
C SER A 75 -25.07 23.64 42.76
N ASN A 76 -25.32 24.76 42.08
CA ASN A 76 -26.41 25.70 42.39
C ASN A 76 -26.55 26.70 41.23
N ALA A 77 -27.70 26.62 40.55
CA ALA A 77 -28.28 27.66 39.70
C ALA A 77 -28.37 28.98 40.51
N GLY A 78 -28.07 30.16 39.98
CA GLY A 78 -28.72 30.78 38.84
C GLY A 78 -29.75 31.78 39.38
N ASP A 79 -29.40 33.07 39.31
CA ASP A 79 -30.27 34.25 39.53
C ASP A 79 -31.53 34.22 38.63
#